data_AF-A0A2N2MTW0-F1
#
_entry.id   AF-A0A2N2MTW0-F1
#
_cell.length_a   1.000
_cell.length_b   1.000
_cell.length_c   1.000
_cell.angle_alpha   90.00
_cell.angle_beta   90.00
_cell.angle_gamma   90.00
#
_symmetry.space_group_name_H-M   'P 1'
#
loop_
_entity.id
_entity.type
_entity.pdbx_description
1 polymer ?
#
loop_
_entity_poly.entity_id
_entity_poly.type
_entity_poly.pdbx_seq_one_letter_code
_entity_poly.pdbx_strand_id
1 'polypeptide(L)'
;MVDFTLEEFQRNQSIRISRDIIGQSEEHEQKMQTNAQKSWENAHKQLVALLRFLDQDYDESCEKATRPLESFSDDDLAYLIHVRLRAMQGSASKKIEPLEINELKQRLKELNQKYSDLEQELIATQESKRNIQAEKAALEAHLAALRQIQKDDVAQNIQIQKTNIEESRDPTPVPVWVKTWQFTKNYEKTSAAILVMGEMGIALRPSIIKQMA
;
A
#
# COMPACT_ATOMS: atom_id res chain seq x y z
N MET A 1 -75.01 18.49 39.15
CA MET A 1 -74.12 18.23 38.00
C MET A 1 -73.37 19.53 37.80
N VAL A 2 -72.07 19.58 38.15
CA VAL A 2 -71.29 20.82 38.03
C VAL A 2 -70.88 20.92 36.57
N ASP A 3 -71.55 21.79 35.82
CA ASP A 3 -71.18 22.12 34.45
C ASP A 3 -69.89 22.94 34.51
N PHE A 4 -68.75 22.24 34.47
CA PHE A 4 -67.47 22.89 34.24
C PHE A 4 -67.47 23.51 32.86
N THR A 5 -67.09 24.78 32.76
CA THR A 5 -66.86 25.40 31.47
C THR A 5 -65.70 24.69 30.77
N LEU A 6 -65.75 24.58 29.44
CA LEU A 6 -64.70 23.93 28.65
C LEU A 6 -63.31 24.51 28.97
N GLU A 7 -63.24 25.81 29.24
CA GLU A 7 -62.03 26.53 29.62
C GLU A 7 -61.46 26.06 30.96
N GLU A 8 -62.29 25.87 31.99
CA GLU A 8 -61.85 25.37 33.30
C GLU A 8 -61.32 23.95 33.20
N PHE A 9 -61.98 23.10 32.41
CA PHE A 9 -61.51 21.73 32.16
C PHE A 9 -60.15 21.72 31.45
N GLN A 10 -60.00 22.52 30.39
CA GLN A 10 -58.75 22.64 29.64
C GLN A 10 -57.62 23.20 30.52
N ARG A 11 -57.90 24.21 31.35
CA ARG A 11 -56.94 24.79 32.27
C ARG A 11 -56.48 23.78 33.32
N ASN A 12 -57.40 23.01 33.88
CA ASN A 12 -57.08 22.00 34.90
C ASN A 12 -56.28 20.82 34.29
N GLN A 13 -56.61 20.39 33.07
CA GLN A 13 -55.80 19.42 32.33
C GLN A 13 -54.41 19.95 32.02
N SER A 14 -54.29 21.19 31.55
CA SER A 14 -53.00 21.82 31.26
C SER A 14 -52.11 21.89 32.50
N ILE A 15 -52.67 22.29 33.66
CA ILE A 15 -51.93 22.30 34.93
C ILE A 15 -51.47 20.89 35.32
N ARG A 16 -52.34 19.88 35.15
CA ARG A 16 -52.01 18.49 35.50
C ARG A 16 -50.91 17.92 34.60
N ILE A 17 -51.00 18.15 33.29
CA ILE A 17 -49.99 17.74 32.32
C ILE A 17 -48.67 18.46 32.59
N SER A 18 -48.72 19.77 32.86
CA SER A 18 -47.50 20.54 33.15
C SER A 18 -46.80 20.03 34.41
N ARG A 19 -47.56 19.73 35.47
CA ARG A 19 -47.01 19.17 36.71
C ARG A 19 -46.41 17.77 36.50
N ASP A 20 -47.07 16.93 35.70
CA ASP A 20 -46.57 15.59 35.38
C ASP A 20 -45.26 15.64 34.57
N ILE A 21 -45.18 16.53 33.56
CA ILE A 21 -43.95 16.75 32.78
C ILE A 21 -42.81 17.26 33.67
N ILE A 22 -43.09 18.22 34.56
CA ILE A 22 -42.10 18.74 35.50
C ILE A 22 -41.62 17.62 36.43
N GLY A 23 -42.53 16.84 37.00
CA GLY A 23 -42.17 15.71 37.87
C GLY A 23 -41.30 14.67 37.16
N GLN A 24 -41.66 14.28 35.93
CA GLN A 24 -40.85 13.36 35.13
C GLN A 24 -39.47 13.94 34.79
N SER A 25 -39.39 15.25 34.52
CA SER A 25 -38.13 15.93 34.27
C SER A 25 -37.22 15.93 35.50
N GLU A 26 -37.77 16.24 36.68
CA GLU A 26 -37.05 16.23 37.95
C GLU A 26 -36.57 14.81 38.31
N GLU A 27 -37.42 13.79 38.16
CA GLU A 27 -37.05 12.40 38.38
C GLU A 27 -35.93 11.95 37.44
N HIS A 28 -36.02 12.32 36.17
CA HIS A 28 -35.00 12.02 35.18
C HIS A 28 -33.68 12.71 35.51
N GLU A 29 -33.70 13.98 35.92
CA GLU A 29 -32.52 14.72 36.33
C GLU A 29 -31.85 14.08 37.55
N GLN A 30 -32.63 13.75 38.59
CA GLN A 30 -32.11 13.04 39.77
C GLN A 30 -31.50 11.69 39.40
N LYS A 31 -32.13 10.94 38.50
CA LYS A 31 -31.58 9.68 37.99
C LYS A 31 -30.26 9.89 37.26
N MET A 32 -30.13 10.95 36.47
CA MET A 32 -28.88 11.27 35.78
C MET A 32 -27.77 11.69 36.76
N GLN A 33 -28.10 12.51 37.76
CA GLN A 33 -27.14 12.94 38.80
C GLN A 33 -26.65 11.74 39.62
N THR A 34 -27.55 10.87 40.07
CA THR A 34 -27.18 9.66 40.83
C THR A 34 -26.36 8.67 39.99
N ASN A 35 -26.66 8.53 38.70
CA ASN A 35 -25.85 7.70 37.81
C ASN A 35 -24.46 8.30 37.60
N ALA A 36 -24.37 9.61 37.38
CA ALA A 36 -23.09 10.31 37.26
C ALA A 36 -22.24 10.12 38.52
N GLN A 37 -22.82 10.34 39.71
CA GLN A 37 -22.12 10.13 40.98
C GLN A 37 -21.62 8.68 41.13
N LYS A 38 -22.45 7.69 40.82
CA LYS A 38 -22.02 6.27 40.83
C LYS A 38 -20.87 6.00 39.88
N SER A 39 -20.90 6.60 38.68
CA SER A 39 -19.82 6.44 37.71
C SER A 39 -18.50 7.07 38.19
N TRP A 40 -18.57 8.24 38.84
CA TRP A 40 -17.43 8.89 39.46
C TRP A 40 -16.84 8.07 40.61
N GLU A 41 -17.68 7.59 41.53
CA GLU A 41 -17.24 6.72 42.63
C GLU A 41 -16.60 5.42 42.11
N ASN A 42 -17.13 4.86 41.01
CA ASN A 42 -16.54 3.68 40.38
C ASN A 42 -15.18 4.01 39.75
N ALA A 43 -15.05 5.13 39.05
CA ALA A 43 -13.78 5.56 38.45
C ALA A 43 -12.69 5.74 39.53
N HIS A 44 -13.03 6.42 40.63
CA HIS A 44 -12.14 6.57 41.78
C HIS A 44 -11.67 5.22 42.33
N LYS A 45 -12.59 4.26 42.55
CA LYS A 45 -12.24 2.91 43.00
C LYS A 45 -11.29 2.19 42.04
N GLN A 46 -11.45 2.39 40.73
CA GLN A 46 -10.54 1.82 39.73
C GLN A 46 -9.14 2.44 39.78
N LEU A 47 -9.03 3.76 40.01
CA LEU A 47 -7.74 4.42 40.20
C LEU A 47 -7.01 3.85 41.42
N VAL A 48 -7.70 3.71 42.55
CA VAL A 48 -7.14 3.08 43.75
C VAL A 48 -6.69 1.64 43.47
N ALA A 49 -7.55 0.82 42.85
CA ALA A 49 -7.23 -0.57 42.53
C ALA A 49 -6.01 -0.69 41.59
N LEU A 50 -5.88 0.21 40.62
CA LEU A 50 -4.75 0.24 39.71
C LEU A 50 -3.46 0.61 40.44
N LEU A 51 -3.49 1.59 41.35
CA LEU A 51 -2.31 1.94 42.14
C LEU A 51 -1.90 0.80 43.09
N ARG A 52 -2.87 0.12 43.73
CA ARG A 52 -2.61 -1.10 44.53
C ARG A 52 -1.92 -2.19 43.72
N PHE A 53 -2.37 -2.40 42.48
CA PHE A 53 -1.76 -3.38 41.58
C PHE A 53 -0.34 -2.98 41.17
N LEU A 54 -0.09 -1.68 40.93
CA LEU A 54 1.22 -1.18 40.53
C LEU A 54 2.24 -1.16 41.67
N ASP A 55 1.80 -0.96 42.90
CA ASP A 55 2.68 -0.69 44.04
C ASP A 55 2.04 -1.11 45.38
N GLN A 56 2.02 -2.41 45.62
CA GLN A 56 1.44 -3.01 46.82
C GLN A 56 2.18 -2.56 48.10
N ASP A 57 3.50 -2.43 48.06
CA ASP A 57 4.30 -2.00 49.22
C ASP A 57 3.94 -0.57 49.66
N TYR A 58 3.59 0.30 48.71
CA TYR A 58 3.12 1.65 49.00
C TYR A 58 1.71 1.66 49.59
N ASP A 59 0.79 0.83 49.09
CA ASP A 59 -0.54 0.65 49.71
C ASP A 59 -0.41 0.21 51.18
N GLU A 60 0.40 -0.80 51.46
CA GLU A 60 0.66 -1.24 52.84
C GLU A 60 1.29 -0.15 53.72
N SER A 61 2.12 0.71 53.14
CA SER A 61 2.72 1.85 53.84
C SER A 61 1.69 2.96 54.14
N CYS A 62 0.78 3.21 53.20
CA CYS A 62 -0.35 4.12 53.35
C CYS A 62 -1.31 3.67 54.47
N GLU A 63 -1.63 2.37 54.51
CA GLU A 63 -2.44 1.78 55.59
C GLU A 63 -1.76 1.96 56.96
N LYS A 64 -0.44 1.69 57.05
CA LYS A 64 0.34 1.90 58.29
C LYS A 64 0.38 3.36 58.73
N ALA A 65 0.34 4.30 57.78
CA ALA A 65 0.31 5.73 58.04
C ALA A 65 -1.10 6.28 58.32
N THR A 66 -2.13 5.41 58.45
CA THR A 66 -3.54 5.79 58.63
C THR A 66 -4.11 6.69 57.52
N ARG A 67 -3.51 6.62 56.33
CA ARG A 67 -3.93 7.39 55.15
C ARG A 67 -4.14 6.42 53.98
N PRO A 68 -5.28 5.72 53.92
CA PRO A 68 -5.56 4.73 52.90
C PRO A 68 -5.67 5.40 51.52
N LEU A 69 -5.42 4.63 50.45
CA LEU A 69 -5.45 5.17 49.08
C LEU A 69 -6.81 5.77 48.69
N GLU A 70 -7.91 5.27 49.26
CA GLU A 70 -9.26 5.82 49.08
C GLU A 70 -9.44 7.25 49.59
N SER A 71 -8.53 7.73 50.44
CA SER A 71 -8.57 9.11 50.96
C SER A 71 -7.91 10.14 50.05
N PHE A 72 -7.26 9.69 48.97
CA PHE A 72 -6.53 10.57 48.06
C PHE A 72 -7.47 11.20 47.03
N SER A 73 -7.08 12.36 46.51
CA SER A 73 -7.79 12.95 45.37
C SER A 73 -7.52 12.16 44.09
N ASP A 74 -8.43 12.24 43.13
CA ASP A 74 -8.25 11.60 41.81
C ASP A 74 -6.98 12.09 41.10
N ASP A 75 -6.65 13.38 41.24
CA ASP A 75 -5.45 13.99 40.66
C ASP A 75 -4.17 13.43 41.30
N ASP A 76 -4.15 13.27 42.63
CA ASP A 76 -3.00 12.69 43.34
C ASP A 76 -2.81 11.22 42.94
N LEU A 77 -3.92 10.44 42.87
CA LEU A 77 -3.90 9.05 42.46
C LEU A 77 -3.37 8.93 41.02
N ALA A 78 -3.88 9.75 40.09
CA ALA A 78 -3.42 9.77 38.71
C ALA A 78 -1.93 10.14 38.60
N TYR A 79 -1.47 11.11 39.39
CA TYR A 79 -0.05 11.49 39.43
C TYR A 79 0.83 10.33 39.93
N LEU A 80 0.46 9.67 41.02
CA LEU A 80 1.20 8.53 41.57
C LEU A 80 1.27 7.36 40.58
N ILE A 81 0.15 7.02 39.95
CA ILE A 81 0.09 6.01 38.87
C ILE A 81 1.06 6.39 37.75
N HIS A 82 1.02 7.64 37.30
CA HIS A 82 1.87 8.12 36.22
C HIS A 82 3.36 8.04 36.59
N VAL A 83 3.73 8.41 37.82
CA VAL A 83 5.12 8.31 38.31
C VAL A 83 5.58 6.84 38.33
N ARG A 84 4.74 5.91 38.79
CA ARG A 84 5.07 4.48 38.83
C ARG A 84 5.18 3.86 37.45
N LEU A 85 4.26 4.16 36.54
CA LEU A 85 4.34 3.73 35.14
C LEU A 85 5.64 4.23 34.48
N ARG A 86 6.01 5.50 34.70
CA ARG A 86 7.26 6.07 34.18
C ARG A 86 8.50 5.39 34.78
N ALA A 87 8.49 5.10 36.08
CA ALA A 87 9.60 4.39 36.73
C ALA A 87 9.80 2.99 36.15
N MET A 88 8.70 2.25 35.89
CA MET A 88 8.75 0.95 35.22
C MET A 88 9.23 1.05 33.75
N GLN A 89 8.85 2.11 33.03
CA GLN A 89 9.34 2.36 31.68
C GLN A 89 10.84 2.70 31.63
N GLY A 90 11.41 3.21 32.71
CA GLY A 90 12.81 3.65 32.82
C GLY A 90 13.86 2.57 32.58
N SER A 91 13.50 1.28 32.63
CA SER A 91 14.38 0.15 32.28
C SER A 91 14.10 -0.43 30.88
N ALA A 92 12.90 -0.22 30.33
CA ALA A 92 12.54 -0.65 28.97
C ALA A 92 13.01 0.36 27.90
N SER A 93 12.93 1.66 28.19
CA SER A 93 13.35 2.71 27.24
C SER A 93 14.86 2.98 27.23
N LYS A 94 15.60 2.56 28.28
CA LYS A 94 17.07 2.66 28.32
C LYS A 94 17.79 1.54 27.58
N LYS A 95 17.08 0.52 27.08
CA LYS A 95 17.67 -0.60 26.31
C LYS A 95 17.94 -0.28 24.84
N ILE A 96 17.51 0.87 24.34
CA ILE A 96 17.96 1.36 23.04
C ILE A 96 19.00 2.42 23.35
N GLU A 97 20.28 2.04 23.28
CA GLU A 97 21.35 2.99 23.55
C GLU A 97 21.21 4.17 22.58
N PRO A 98 21.29 5.43 23.06
CA PRO A 98 21.23 6.61 22.19
C PRO A 98 22.32 6.59 21.12
N LEU A 99 23.40 5.82 21.32
CA LEU A 99 24.43 5.56 20.32
C LEU A 99 23.89 4.78 19.12
N GLU A 100 23.15 3.68 19.35
CA GLU A 100 22.55 2.85 18.30
C GLU A 100 21.50 3.63 17.49
N ILE A 101 20.74 4.53 18.13
CA ILE A 101 19.79 5.41 17.44
C ILE A 101 20.52 6.39 16.53
N ASN A 102 21.65 6.94 16.97
CA ASN A 102 22.45 7.88 16.18
C ASN A 102 23.14 7.17 15.01
N GLU A 103 23.69 5.97 15.23
CA GLU A 103 24.24 5.14 14.15
C GLU A 103 23.17 4.76 13.13
N LEU A 104 21.97 4.40 13.58
CA LEU A 104 20.87 4.03 12.70
C LEU A 104 20.37 5.23 11.88
N LYS A 105 20.30 6.42 12.49
CA LYS A 105 20.02 7.68 11.77
C LYS A 105 21.09 8.00 10.73
N GLN A 106 22.36 7.78 11.05
CA GLN A 106 23.46 8.01 10.12
C GLN A 106 23.41 7.04 8.95
N ARG A 107 23.19 5.75 9.21
CA ARG A 107 23.00 4.73 8.16
C ARG A 107 21.80 5.04 7.27
N LEU A 108 20.69 5.53 7.85
CA LEU A 108 19.51 5.93 7.09
C LEU A 108 19.81 7.12 6.18
N LYS A 109 20.55 8.12 6.67
CA LYS A 109 21.00 9.26 5.86
C LYS A 109 21.91 8.83 4.70
N GLU A 110 22.87 7.95 4.97
CA GLU A 110 23.76 7.39 3.95
C GLU A 110 23.00 6.57 2.91
N LEU A 111 22.02 5.77 3.34
CA LEU A 111 21.18 4.98 2.43
C LEU A 111 20.31 5.87 1.55
N ASN A 112 19.74 6.94 2.11
CA ASN A 112 18.93 7.89 1.36
C ASN A 112 19.76 8.65 0.32
N GLN A 113 21.01 9.00 0.65
CA GLN A 113 21.94 9.58 -0.31
C GLN A 113 22.23 8.61 -1.46
N LYS A 114 22.58 7.36 -1.16
CA LYS A 114 22.82 6.32 -2.18
C LYS A 114 21.61 6.09 -3.08
N TYR A 115 20.41 6.15 -2.51
CA TYR A 115 19.18 6.02 -3.29
C TYR A 115 19.00 7.19 -4.25
N SER A 116 19.22 8.43 -3.79
CA SER A 116 19.20 9.62 -4.65
C SER A 116 20.23 9.56 -5.76
N ASP A 117 21.45 9.10 -5.46
CA ASP A 117 22.52 8.98 -6.46
C ASP A 117 22.15 7.93 -7.53
N LEU A 118 21.60 6.77 -7.11
CA LEU A 118 21.12 5.73 -8.01
C LEU A 118 19.93 6.20 -8.87
N GLU A 119 19.02 6.99 -8.31
CA GLU A 119 17.89 7.56 -9.05
C GLU A 119 18.39 8.51 -10.15
N GLN A 120 19.39 9.34 -9.86
CA GLN A 120 20.03 10.21 -10.85
C GLN A 120 20.74 9.40 -11.94
N GLU A 121 21.49 8.35 -11.57
CA GLU A 121 22.18 7.48 -12.54
C GLU A 121 21.18 6.75 -13.46
N LEU A 122 20.04 6.32 -12.92
CA LEU A 122 18.96 5.71 -13.69
C LEU A 122 18.39 6.69 -14.72
N ILE A 123 18.10 7.93 -14.32
CA ILE A 123 17.59 8.98 -15.22
C ILE A 123 18.61 9.22 -16.34
N ALA A 124 19.88 9.44 -16.00
CA ALA A 124 20.95 9.68 -16.98
C ALA A 124 21.11 8.51 -17.98
N THR A 125 21.05 7.28 -17.47
CA THR A 125 21.12 6.06 -18.30
C THR A 125 19.91 5.95 -19.24
N GLN A 126 18.72 6.29 -18.75
CA GLN A 126 17.50 6.27 -19.54
C GLN A 126 17.51 7.33 -20.65
N GLU A 127 18.04 8.52 -20.38
CA GLU A 127 18.26 9.56 -21.38
C GLU A 127 19.26 9.14 -22.45
N SER A 128 20.41 8.61 -22.05
CA SER A 128 21.42 8.07 -22.98
C SER A 128 20.83 6.99 -23.89
N LYS A 129 20.05 6.06 -23.31
CA LYS A 129 19.35 5.02 -24.08
C LYS A 129 18.39 5.61 -25.10
N ARG A 130 17.62 6.65 -24.74
CA ARG A 130 16.71 7.33 -25.68
C ARG A 130 17.47 7.99 -26.83
N ASN A 131 18.59 8.65 -26.54
CA ASN A 131 19.42 9.28 -27.56
C ASN A 131 19.98 8.25 -28.55
N ILE A 132 20.54 7.14 -28.05
CA ILE A 132 21.06 6.06 -28.89
C ILE A 132 19.95 5.44 -29.75
N GLN A 133 18.74 5.28 -29.20
CA GLN A 133 17.59 4.80 -29.97
C GLN A 133 17.19 5.77 -31.09
N ALA A 134 17.22 7.07 -30.82
CA ALA A 134 16.94 8.10 -31.83
C ALA A 134 18.01 8.11 -32.93
N GLU A 135 19.29 8.04 -32.57
CA GLU A 135 20.40 7.94 -33.53
C GLU A 135 20.29 6.67 -34.38
N LYS A 136 20.00 5.53 -33.76
CA LYS A 136 19.76 4.27 -34.47
C LYS A 136 18.62 4.40 -35.48
N ALA A 137 17.49 4.99 -35.07
CA ALA A 137 16.35 5.19 -35.96
C ALA A 137 16.70 6.13 -37.13
N ALA A 138 17.47 7.19 -36.88
CA ALA A 138 17.96 8.09 -37.93
C ALA A 138 18.88 7.36 -38.91
N LEU A 139 19.84 6.56 -38.41
CA LEU A 139 20.73 5.76 -39.25
C LEU A 139 19.97 4.70 -40.06
N GLU A 140 18.98 4.04 -39.47
CA GLU A 140 18.11 3.09 -40.18
C GLU A 140 17.32 3.79 -41.30
N ALA A 141 16.81 5.00 -41.05
CA ALA A 141 16.15 5.82 -42.07
C ALA A 141 17.12 6.23 -43.20
N HIS A 142 18.36 6.62 -42.87
CA HIS A 142 19.40 6.90 -43.86
C HIS A 142 19.76 5.66 -44.69
N LEU A 143 19.91 4.50 -44.06
CA LEU A 143 20.16 3.23 -44.76
C LEU A 143 18.99 2.84 -45.67
N ALA A 144 17.75 3.05 -45.21
CA ALA A 144 16.57 2.80 -46.03
C ALA A 144 16.55 3.73 -47.26
N ALA A 145 16.87 5.02 -47.10
CA ALA A 145 16.97 5.97 -48.20
C ALA A 145 18.06 5.58 -49.21
N LEU A 146 19.25 5.18 -48.73
CA LEU A 146 20.34 4.71 -49.60
C LEU A 146 19.96 3.43 -50.36
N ARG A 147 19.27 2.49 -49.71
CA ARG A 147 18.76 1.28 -50.37
C ARG A 147 17.70 1.60 -51.42
N GLN A 148 16.86 2.61 -51.20
CA GLN A 148 15.88 3.08 -52.17
C GLN A 148 16.59 3.67 -53.40
N ILE A 149 17.59 4.53 -53.18
CA ILE A 149 18.41 5.11 -54.26
C ILE A 149 19.15 4.03 -55.03
N GLN A 150 19.75 3.04 -54.35
CA GLN A 150 20.38 1.90 -55.03
C GLN A 150 19.38 1.09 -55.87
N LYS A 151 18.15 0.89 -55.41
CA LYS A 151 17.12 0.21 -56.20
C LYS A 151 16.71 1.03 -57.42
N ASP A 152 16.63 2.35 -57.28
CA ASP A 152 16.28 3.26 -58.38
C ASP A 152 17.43 3.38 -59.40
N ASP A 153 18.69 3.37 -58.94
CA ASP A 153 19.90 3.40 -59.79
C ASP A 153 20.11 2.05 -60.50
N VAL A 154 19.83 0.93 -59.82
CA VAL A 154 19.79 -0.41 -60.42
C VAL A 154 18.60 -0.53 -61.41
N ALA A 155 17.45 0.09 -61.14
CA ALA A 155 16.33 0.13 -62.08
C ALA A 155 16.60 1.02 -63.31
N GLN A 156 17.41 2.07 -63.18
CA GLN A 156 17.85 2.91 -64.31
C GLN A 156 19.01 2.28 -65.09
N ASN A 157 19.87 1.47 -64.46
CA ASN A 157 21.00 0.81 -65.13
C ASN A 157 20.63 -0.56 -65.76
N ILE A 158 19.54 -1.21 -65.33
CA ILE A 158 19.01 -2.47 -65.94
C ILE A 158 18.11 -2.20 -67.16
N GLN A 159 18.32 -1.11 -67.91
CA GLN A 159 17.73 -1.01 -69.26
C GLN A 159 18.69 -1.34 -70.39
N ILE A 160 19.96 -1.66 -70.11
CA ILE A 160 20.91 -2.07 -71.15
C ILE A 160 21.73 -3.27 -70.66
N GLN A 161 21.60 -4.38 -71.40
CA GLN A 161 22.37 -5.62 -71.38
C GLN A 161 21.86 -6.77 -70.47
N LYS A 162 21.09 -7.65 -71.14
CA LYS A 162 21.17 -9.10 -70.93
C LYS A 162 22.65 -9.53 -70.88
N THR A 163 23.06 -10.21 -69.82
CA THR A 163 23.88 -11.43 -69.92
C THR A 163 23.86 -12.18 -68.58
N ASN A 164 23.32 -13.40 -68.68
CA ASN A 164 23.64 -14.59 -67.91
C ASN A 164 24.95 -14.55 -67.09
N ILE A 165 24.84 -14.78 -65.77
CA ILE A 165 25.38 -15.92 -64.99
C ILE A 165 25.37 -15.51 -63.50
N GLU A 166 24.38 -15.97 -62.75
CA GLU A 166 24.46 -16.07 -61.29
C GLU A 166 25.04 -17.45 -60.94
N GLU A 167 26.28 -17.47 -60.44
CA GLU A 167 26.73 -18.57 -59.58
C GLU A 167 26.05 -18.41 -58.22
N SER A 168 24.92 -19.08 -58.04
CA SER A 168 24.38 -19.36 -56.70
C SER A 168 24.49 -20.84 -56.42
N ARG A 169 25.16 -21.16 -55.31
CA ARG A 169 25.28 -22.50 -54.73
C ARG A 169 23.90 -23.14 -54.68
N ASP A 170 23.81 -24.37 -55.19
CA ASP A 170 22.60 -25.20 -55.27
C ASP A 170 21.56 -24.90 -54.18
N PRO A 171 20.42 -24.29 -54.52
CA PRO A 171 19.26 -24.33 -53.66
C PRO A 171 18.63 -25.71 -53.85
N THR A 172 18.71 -26.56 -52.83
CA THR A 172 17.81 -27.71 -52.74
C THR A 172 16.40 -27.22 -53.05
N PRO A 173 15.71 -27.78 -54.06
CA PRO A 173 14.45 -27.23 -54.51
C PRO A 173 13.47 -27.24 -53.35
N VAL A 174 13.03 -26.05 -52.94
CA VAL A 174 12.07 -25.88 -51.85
C VAL A 174 10.87 -26.78 -52.13
N PRO A 175 10.57 -27.76 -51.25
CA PRO A 175 9.52 -28.73 -51.48
C PRO A 175 8.19 -28.04 -51.76
N VAL A 176 7.39 -28.63 -52.66
CA VAL A 176 6.12 -28.03 -53.12
C VAL A 176 5.19 -27.71 -51.95
N TRP A 177 5.17 -28.55 -50.91
CA TRP A 177 4.35 -28.31 -49.71
C TRP A 177 4.74 -27.03 -48.95
N VAL A 178 6.03 -26.65 -48.94
CA VAL A 178 6.51 -25.42 -48.29
C VAL A 178 6.02 -24.21 -49.07
N LYS A 179 6.07 -24.27 -50.40
CA LYS A 179 5.53 -23.21 -51.27
C LYS A 179 4.02 -23.05 -51.05
N THR A 180 3.27 -24.14 -51.02
CA THR A 180 1.82 -24.09 -50.74
C THR A 180 1.53 -23.52 -49.36
N TRP A 181 2.32 -23.88 -48.35
CA TRP A 181 2.16 -23.37 -46.99
C TRP A 181 2.44 -21.86 -46.89
N GLN A 182 3.43 -21.33 -47.62
CA GLN A 182 3.73 -19.89 -47.68
C GLN A 182 2.54 -19.03 -48.14
N PHE A 183 1.69 -19.58 -49.01
CA PHE A 183 0.50 -18.87 -49.50
C PHE A 183 -0.74 -19.07 -48.63
N THR A 184 -0.65 -19.79 -47.52
CA THR A 184 -1.78 -19.92 -46.58
C THR A 184 -1.91 -18.70 -45.69
N LYS A 185 -3.16 -18.31 -45.36
CA LYS A 185 -3.47 -17.12 -44.53
C LYS A 185 -2.82 -17.14 -43.14
N ASN A 186 -2.43 -18.32 -42.66
CA ASN A 186 -1.83 -18.50 -41.33
C ASN A 186 -0.31 -18.67 -41.39
N TYR A 187 0.33 -18.46 -42.54
CA TYR A 187 1.77 -18.65 -42.72
C TYR A 187 2.58 -17.84 -41.71
N GLU A 188 2.36 -16.53 -41.59
CA GLU A 188 3.12 -15.67 -40.67
C GLU A 188 3.01 -16.12 -39.20
N LYS A 189 1.82 -16.54 -38.76
CA LYS A 189 1.61 -17.02 -37.39
C LYS A 189 2.31 -18.35 -37.14
N THR A 190 2.24 -19.26 -38.12
CA THR A 190 2.79 -20.61 -37.99
C THR A 190 4.30 -20.63 -38.20
N SER A 191 4.85 -19.80 -39.09
CA SER A 191 6.29 -19.63 -39.29
C SER A 191 6.97 -18.95 -38.10
N ALA A 192 6.35 -17.92 -37.52
CA ALA A 192 6.84 -17.28 -36.30
C ALA A 192 6.84 -18.26 -35.11
N ALA A 193 5.79 -19.07 -34.96
CA ALA A 193 5.75 -20.09 -33.90
C ALA A 193 6.84 -21.15 -34.09
N ILE A 194 7.10 -21.60 -35.32
CA ILE A 194 8.19 -22.55 -35.62
C ILE A 194 9.57 -21.95 -35.32
N LEU A 195 9.79 -20.69 -35.69
CA LEU A 195 11.05 -19.97 -35.39
C LEU A 195 11.25 -19.82 -33.88
N VAL A 196 10.23 -19.38 -33.13
CA VAL A 196 10.30 -19.25 -31.67
C VAL A 196 10.52 -20.60 -30.99
N MET A 197 9.86 -21.67 -31.46
CA MET A 197 10.08 -23.02 -30.93
C MET A 197 11.51 -23.53 -31.18
N GLY A 198 12.11 -23.17 -32.33
CA GLY A 198 13.50 -23.48 -32.66
C GLY A 198 14.50 -22.67 -31.84
N GLU A 199 14.32 -21.36 -31.74
CA GLU A 199 15.18 -20.45 -30.99
C GLU A 199 15.14 -20.70 -29.48
N MET A 200 13.96 -21.03 -28.93
CA MET A 200 13.82 -21.36 -27.51
C MET A 200 14.20 -22.82 -27.18
N GLY A 201 14.59 -23.63 -28.18
CA GLY A 201 14.97 -25.04 -27.99
C GLY A 201 13.83 -25.95 -27.51
N ILE A 202 12.58 -25.48 -27.57
CA ILE A 202 11.40 -26.20 -27.07
C ILE A 202 11.07 -27.40 -27.98
N ALA A 203 11.44 -27.32 -29.26
CA ALA A 203 11.30 -28.40 -30.23
C ALA A 203 12.09 -29.68 -29.88
N LEU A 204 13.06 -29.61 -28.95
CA LEU A 204 13.87 -30.75 -28.50
C LEU A 204 13.32 -31.45 -27.25
N ARG A 205 12.13 -31.08 -26.75
CA ARG A 205 11.51 -31.76 -25.60
C ARG A 205 10.89 -33.11 -26.01
N PRO A 206 11.23 -34.23 -25.34
CA PRO A 206 10.71 -35.57 -25.65
C PRO A 206 9.17 -35.70 -25.63
N SER A 207 8.49 -34.82 -24.89
CA SER A 207 7.03 -34.82 -24.77
C SER A 207 6.29 -34.40 -26.05
N ILE A 208 6.90 -33.56 -26.90
CA ILE A 208 6.30 -33.11 -28.17
C ILE A 208 6.55 -34.15 -29.28
N ILE A 209 7.74 -34.76 -29.29
CA ILE A 209 8.08 -35.85 -30.22
C ILE A 209 7.11 -37.03 -30.07
N LYS A 210 6.64 -37.32 -28.85
CA LYS A 210 5.61 -38.35 -28.57
C LYS A 210 4.20 -37.99 -29.04
N GLN A 211 3.89 -36.73 -29.32
CA GLN A 211 2.58 -36.30 -29.85
C GLN A 211 2.56 -36.18 -31.38
N MET A 212 3.73 -36.19 -32.03
CA MET A 212 3.87 -36.09 -33.49
C MET A 212 4.19 -37.43 -34.18
N ALA A 213 4.42 -38.51 -33.42
CA ALA A 213 4.51 -39.89 -33.90
C ALA A 213 3.15 -40.59 -33.78
#